data_AF-A0A6I5A1G0-F1
#
_entry.id   AF-A0A6I5A1G0-F1
#
_cell.length_a   1.000
_cell.length_b   1.000
_cell.length_c   1.000
_cell.angle_alpha   90.00
_cell.angle_beta   90.00
_cell.angle_gamma   90.00
#
_symmetry.space_group_name_H-M   'P 1'
#
loop_
_entity.id
_entity.type
_entity.pdbx_description
1 polymer ?
#
loop_
_entity_poly.entity_id
_entity_poly.type
_entity_poly.pdbx_seq_one_letter_code
_entity_poly.pdbx_strand_id
1 'polypeptide(L)'
;MNTVTILKDAQSSNLSLYTFSHLVPSICDNEEGTQLMRDYCLQSNSPEARYHSLEFFLMNGYGAEFIKLLHENKYSSNLYDQIWAQLYELLSKIEKKEMLSDEVFIELEKVAPLSDEQTCVILFIKLYCFYDMNRLDVIDSLTNEIYSRIEVLEPSILKDSLLFRLNEVLQRYHWRRNELILSRKYGYKIIKQKNISLNRKCKTHQCLGLSYLYDSYDQAMFHLKQARNIAERYSLKDQEYYISQQNIPFVSAYHHRVEGITSKEPSEQAHIALAKGDYQEARIILSSFQTLTSFQMYYLGIATQNHHLFIKSYNKFVNENSHHFFARLPLRELKKME
;
A
#
# COMPACT_ATOMS: atom_id res chain seq x y z
N MET A 1 21.85 12.14 -21.81
CA MET A 1 23.12 11.38 -21.66
C MET A 1 22.80 9.92 -22.02
N ASN A 2 23.68 9.18 -22.69
CA ASN A 2 23.37 7.80 -23.08
C ASN A 2 23.38 6.89 -21.83
N THR A 3 22.29 6.17 -21.56
CA THR A 3 22.15 5.26 -20.39
C THR A 3 23.24 4.19 -20.36
N VAL A 4 23.67 3.70 -21.53
CA VAL A 4 24.77 2.73 -21.66
C VAL A 4 26.09 3.32 -21.18
N THR A 5 26.33 4.61 -21.41
CA THR A 5 27.54 5.30 -20.93
C THR A 5 27.50 5.45 -19.42
N ILE A 6 26.35 5.84 -18.85
CA ILE A 6 26.19 5.99 -17.39
C ILE A 6 26.47 4.66 -16.67
N LEU A 7 25.94 3.54 -17.16
CA LEU A 7 26.19 2.22 -16.55
C LEU A 7 27.67 1.83 -16.59
N LYS A 8 28.34 2.03 -17.73
CA LYS A 8 29.76 1.74 -17.89
C LYS A 8 30.63 2.60 -16.97
N ASP A 9 30.31 3.87 -16.84
CA ASP A 9 31.03 4.80 -15.98
C ASP A 9 30.84 4.44 -14.49
N ALA A 10 29.62 4.08 -14.09
CA ALA A 10 29.33 3.63 -12.73
C ALA A 10 30.06 2.32 -12.38
N GLN A 11 30.11 1.37 -13.30
CA GLN A 11 30.82 0.10 -13.13
C GLN A 11 32.33 0.29 -13.06
N SER A 12 32.90 1.07 -14.00
CA SER A 12 34.34 1.35 -14.00
C SER A 12 34.78 2.11 -12.75
N SER A 13 33.89 2.91 -12.16
CA SER A 13 34.12 3.62 -10.90
C SER A 13 33.80 2.78 -9.66
N ASN A 14 33.37 1.53 -9.80
CA ASN A 14 32.96 0.63 -8.71
C ASN A 14 31.97 1.29 -7.72
N LEU A 15 30.99 2.03 -8.22
CA LEU A 15 30.00 2.67 -7.34
C LEU A 15 29.21 1.62 -6.56
N SER A 16 28.99 1.85 -5.27
CA SER A 16 28.05 1.01 -4.50
C SER A 16 26.64 1.15 -5.05
N LEU A 17 25.80 0.13 -4.83
CA LEU A 17 24.42 0.19 -5.30
C LEU A 17 23.72 1.40 -4.67
N TYR A 18 23.93 1.62 -3.37
CA TYR A 18 23.47 2.80 -2.64
C TYR A 18 23.87 4.13 -3.30
N THR A 19 25.16 4.33 -3.58
CA THR A 19 25.66 5.58 -4.21
C THR A 19 25.02 5.80 -5.57
N PHE A 20 24.91 4.74 -6.37
CA PHE A 20 24.30 4.82 -7.69
C PHE A 20 22.82 5.24 -7.59
N SER A 21 22.05 4.67 -6.66
CA SER A 21 20.63 5.02 -6.49
C SER A 21 20.34 6.46 -6.08
N HIS A 22 21.30 7.13 -5.42
CA HIS A 22 21.18 8.55 -5.11
C HIS A 22 21.65 9.47 -6.24
N LEU A 23 22.54 8.99 -7.11
CA LEU A 23 22.97 9.74 -8.29
C LEU A 23 21.89 9.74 -9.38
N VAL A 24 21.28 8.59 -9.64
CA VAL A 24 20.32 8.39 -10.74
C VAL A 24 19.22 9.47 -10.82
N PRO A 25 18.55 9.89 -9.72
CA PRO A 25 17.50 10.90 -9.76
C PRO A 25 17.98 12.33 -10.04
N SER A 26 19.29 12.56 -10.12
CA SER A 26 19.89 13.85 -10.50
C SER A 26 20.23 13.93 -11.99
N ILE A 27 20.27 12.78 -12.68
CA ILE A 27 20.71 12.66 -14.07
C ILE A 27 19.62 12.15 -15.01
N CYS A 28 18.61 11.45 -14.48
CA CYS A 28 17.50 10.87 -15.22
C CYS A 28 16.17 11.29 -14.60
N ASP A 29 15.10 11.25 -15.39
CA ASP A 29 13.75 11.27 -14.84
C ASP A 29 13.46 9.96 -14.07
N ASN A 30 12.34 9.90 -13.36
CA ASN A 30 12.03 8.75 -12.51
C ASN A 30 11.91 7.42 -13.28
N GLU A 31 11.44 7.45 -14.53
CA GLU A 31 11.17 6.23 -15.29
C GLU A 31 12.47 5.66 -15.87
N GLU A 32 13.23 6.52 -16.55
CA GLU A 32 14.58 6.19 -17.02
C GLU A 32 15.48 5.77 -15.85
N GLY A 33 15.37 6.47 -14.72
CA GLY A 33 16.14 6.17 -13.53
C GLY A 33 15.81 4.80 -12.93
N THR A 34 14.54 4.41 -12.89
CA THR A 34 14.17 3.09 -12.35
C THR A 34 14.66 1.96 -13.27
N GLN A 35 14.58 2.14 -14.60
CA GLN A 35 15.14 1.18 -15.56
C GLN A 35 16.66 1.08 -15.45
N LEU A 36 17.34 2.22 -15.31
CA LEU A 36 18.78 2.28 -15.13
C LEU A 36 19.23 1.58 -13.84
N MET A 37 18.49 1.76 -12.74
CA MET A 37 18.70 1.03 -11.49
C MET A 37 18.52 -0.47 -11.66
N ARG A 38 17.44 -0.90 -12.34
CA ARG A 38 17.21 -2.32 -12.65
C ARG A 38 18.40 -2.93 -13.39
N ASP A 39 18.88 -2.26 -14.43
CA ASP A 39 19.98 -2.78 -15.25
C ASP A 39 21.29 -2.85 -14.46
N TYR A 40 21.55 -1.88 -13.58
CA TYR A 40 22.69 -1.91 -12.69
C TYR A 40 22.61 -3.06 -11.67
N CYS A 41 21.43 -3.29 -11.08
CA CYS A 41 21.18 -4.44 -10.19
C CYS A 41 21.48 -5.77 -10.89
N LEU A 42 21.06 -5.94 -12.15
CA LEU A 42 21.26 -7.18 -12.91
C LEU A 42 22.71 -7.42 -13.35
N GLN A 43 23.52 -6.36 -13.45
CA GLN A 43 24.91 -6.45 -13.91
C GLN A 43 25.90 -6.50 -12.73
N SER A 44 25.49 -6.08 -11.54
CA SER A 44 26.34 -6.08 -10.35
C SER A 44 26.33 -7.44 -9.65
N ASN A 45 27.51 -7.99 -9.40
CA ASN A 45 27.71 -9.24 -8.65
C ASN A 45 28.14 -9.00 -7.19
N SER A 46 28.10 -7.75 -6.72
CA SER A 46 28.45 -7.42 -5.34
C SER A 46 27.51 -8.12 -4.34
N PRO A 47 27.97 -8.46 -3.12
CA PRO A 47 27.07 -8.98 -2.09
C PRO A 47 25.84 -8.08 -1.86
N GLU A 48 26.05 -6.76 -1.78
CA GLU A 48 24.96 -5.76 -1.68
C GLU A 48 23.93 -5.96 -2.80
N ALA A 49 24.37 -6.04 -4.06
CA ALA A 49 23.48 -6.23 -5.19
C ALA A 49 22.73 -7.57 -5.18
N ARG A 50 23.33 -8.66 -4.71
CA ARG A 50 22.66 -9.97 -4.66
C ARG A 50 21.46 -10.00 -3.70
N TYR A 51 21.46 -9.17 -2.66
CA TYR A 51 20.42 -9.20 -1.62
C TYR A 51 19.49 -7.99 -1.71
N HIS A 52 20.05 -6.78 -1.80
CA HIS A 52 19.26 -5.55 -1.82
C HIS A 52 18.47 -5.39 -3.12
N SER A 53 18.91 -6.05 -4.20
CA SER A 53 18.12 -6.09 -5.45
C SER A 53 16.85 -6.92 -5.32
N LEU A 54 16.77 -7.91 -4.42
CA LEU A 54 15.50 -8.63 -4.16
C LEU A 54 14.45 -7.65 -3.65
N GLU A 55 14.82 -6.79 -2.70
CA GLU A 55 13.96 -5.72 -2.19
C GLU A 55 13.56 -4.77 -3.31
N PHE A 56 14.55 -4.26 -4.04
CA PHE A 56 14.32 -3.30 -5.12
C PHE A 56 13.37 -3.86 -6.19
N PHE A 57 13.60 -5.09 -6.65
CA PHE A 57 12.77 -5.73 -7.66
C PHE A 57 11.34 -5.98 -7.15
N LEU A 58 11.18 -6.46 -5.92
CA LEU A 58 9.87 -6.68 -5.32
C LEU A 58 9.11 -5.36 -5.16
N MET A 59 9.76 -4.32 -4.61
CA MET A 59 9.17 -3.01 -4.37
C MET A 59 8.72 -2.31 -5.65
N ASN A 60 9.44 -2.55 -6.76
CA ASN A 60 9.20 -1.92 -8.06
C ASN A 60 8.43 -2.78 -9.06
N GLY A 61 8.06 -4.01 -8.70
CA GLY A 61 7.25 -4.88 -9.55
C GLY A 61 8.03 -5.55 -10.69
N TYR A 62 9.35 -5.65 -10.58
CA TYR A 62 10.22 -6.36 -11.52
C TYR A 62 10.16 -7.87 -11.27
N GLY A 63 9.00 -8.47 -11.55
CA GLY A 63 8.69 -9.85 -11.16
C GLY A 63 9.59 -10.90 -11.81
N ALA A 64 9.99 -10.71 -13.07
CA ALA A 64 10.85 -11.67 -13.78
C ALA A 64 12.27 -11.66 -13.20
N GLU A 65 12.82 -10.48 -12.96
CA GLU A 65 14.13 -10.24 -12.37
C GLU A 65 14.17 -10.74 -10.92
N PHE A 66 13.11 -10.44 -10.16
CA PHE A 66 12.92 -10.94 -8.80
C PHE A 66 12.95 -12.48 -8.77
N ILE A 67 12.16 -13.16 -9.60
CA ILE A 67 12.12 -14.63 -9.64
C ILE A 67 13.48 -15.21 -10.01
N LYS A 68 14.18 -14.62 -10.98
CA LYS A 68 15.52 -15.06 -11.38
C LYS A 68 16.50 -14.97 -10.20
N LEU A 69 16.61 -13.80 -9.56
CA LEU A 69 17.54 -13.59 -8.46
C LEU A 69 17.17 -14.42 -7.22
N LEU A 70 15.87 -14.59 -6.97
CA LEU A 70 15.36 -15.46 -5.91
C LEU A 70 15.83 -16.90 -6.10
N HIS A 71 15.74 -17.41 -7.33
CA HIS A 71 16.20 -18.75 -7.68
C HIS A 71 17.71 -18.89 -7.50
N GLU A 72 18.50 -17.93 -7.97
CA GLU A 72 19.97 -17.93 -7.80
C GLU A 72 20.37 -17.99 -6.32
N ASN A 73 19.74 -17.18 -5.47
CA ASN A 73 20.02 -17.18 -4.03
C ASN A 73 19.53 -18.47 -3.34
N LYS A 74 18.38 -19.02 -3.76
CA LYS A 74 17.80 -20.26 -3.18
C LYS A 74 18.69 -21.48 -3.37
N TYR A 75 19.37 -21.58 -4.51
CA TYR A 75 20.25 -22.70 -4.85
C TYR A 75 21.75 -22.36 -4.71
N SER A 76 22.09 -21.22 -4.09
CA SER A 76 23.46 -20.87 -3.74
C SER A 76 24.03 -21.86 -2.72
N SER A 77 25.34 -22.08 -2.72
CA SER A 77 26.02 -22.84 -1.67
C SER A 77 26.22 -22.03 -0.38
N ASN A 78 25.95 -20.71 -0.42
CA ASN A 78 26.09 -19.83 0.73
C ASN A 78 24.77 -19.75 1.52
N LEU A 79 24.82 -20.14 2.80
CA LEU A 79 23.68 -20.08 3.71
C LEU A 79 23.08 -18.66 3.84
N TYR A 80 23.91 -17.63 3.77
CA TYR A 80 23.45 -16.23 3.84
C TYR A 80 22.51 -15.89 2.67
N ASP A 81 22.83 -16.37 1.46
CA ASP A 81 22.02 -16.19 0.25
C ASP A 81 20.70 -16.96 0.36
N GLN A 82 20.77 -18.21 0.85
CA GLN A 82 19.60 -19.07 1.03
C GLN A 82 18.57 -18.45 1.99
N ILE A 83 19.03 -17.83 3.08
CA ILE A 83 18.15 -17.14 4.04
C ILE A 83 17.47 -15.94 3.37
N TRP A 84 18.20 -15.13 2.61
CA TRP A 84 17.58 -14.04 1.84
C TRP A 84 16.51 -14.54 0.88
N ALA A 85 16.77 -15.64 0.17
CA ALA A 85 15.78 -16.24 -0.70
C ALA A 85 14.54 -16.71 0.08
N GLN A 86 14.72 -17.35 1.24
CA GLN A 86 13.60 -17.80 2.07
C GLN A 86 12.74 -16.62 2.55
N LEU A 87 13.37 -15.54 3.05
CA LEU A 87 12.66 -14.35 3.53
C LEU A 87 11.86 -13.67 2.42
N TYR A 88 12.48 -13.47 1.24
CA TYR A 88 11.81 -12.81 0.12
C TYR A 88 10.77 -13.70 -0.56
N GLU A 89 10.92 -15.02 -0.52
CA GLU A 89 9.88 -15.96 -0.96
C GLU A 89 8.63 -15.84 -0.07
N LEU A 90 8.81 -15.84 1.25
CA LEU A 90 7.69 -15.63 2.21
C LEU A 90 7.04 -14.27 2.01
N LEU A 91 7.83 -13.21 1.89
CA LEU A 91 7.33 -11.85 1.69
C LEU A 91 6.53 -11.72 0.38
N SER A 92 7.02 -12.30 -0.72
CA SER A 92 6.30 -12.33 -1.99
C SER A 92 4.97 -13.10 -1.88
N LYS A 93 4.94 -14.22 -1.17
CA LYS A 93 3.72 -15.02 -0.99
C LYS A 93 2.64 -14.24 -0.22
N ILE A 94 3.03 -13.44 0.78
CA ILE A 94 2.11 -12.53 1.48
C ILE A 94 1.58 -11.46 0.52
N GLU A 95 2.47 -10.75 -0.19
CA GLU A 95 2.05 -9.65 -1.07
C GLU A 95 1.09 -10.12 -2.18
N LYS A 96 1.24 -11.36 -2.65
CA LYS A 96 0.38 -11.99 -3.65
C LYS A 96 -0.82 -12.76 -3.08
N LYS A 97 -0.94 -12.87 -1.75
CA LYS A 97 -1.96 -13.67 -1.06
C LYS A 97 -1.96 -15.15 -1.46
N GLU A 98 -0.77 -15.69 -1.72
CA GLU A 98 -0.56 -17.10 -2.10
C GLU A 98 -0.43 -18.02 -0.87
N MET A 99 -0.29 -17.45 0.32
CA MET A 99 -0.15 -18.18 1.59
C MET A 99 -0.87 -17.41 2.71
N LEU A 100 -1.48 -18.14 3.66
CA LEU A 100 -2.15 -17.52 4.79
C LEU A 100 -1.13 -16.95 5.79
N SER A 101 -1.49 -15.86 6.47
CA SER A 101 -0.59 -15.19 7.43
C SER A 101 -0.10 -16.10 8.56
N ASP A 102 -0.96 -17.01 9.04
CA ASP A 102 -0.59 -17.97 10.09
C ASP A 102 0.44 -19.00 9.58
N GLU A 103 0.31 -19.45 8.34
CA GLU A 103 1.25 -20.38 7.69
C GLU A 103 2.61 -19.70 7.47
N VAL A 104 2.60 -18.45 6.99
CA VAL A 104 3.83 -17.67 6.83
C VAL A 104 4.51 -17.47 8.18
N PHE A 105 3.75 -17.18 9.24
CA PHE A 105 4.30 -17.01 10.57
C PHE A 105 5.02 -18.28 11.06
N ILE A 106 4.41 -19.46 10.85
CA ILE A 106 5.01 -20.76 11.20
C ILE A 106 6.31 -21.01 10.41
N GLU A 107 6.33 -20.72 9.11
CA GLU A 107 7.55 -20.87 8.30
C GLU A 107 8.65 -19.88 8.71
N LEU A 108 8.26 -18.66 9.08
CA LEU A 108 9.19 -17.62 9.50
C LEU A 108 9.91 -17.97 10.81
N GLU A 109 9.26 -18.64 11.76
CA GLU A 109 9.87 -19.08 13.01
C GLU A 109 10.98 -20.13 12.81
N LYS A 110 11.07 -20.74 11.62
CA LYS A 110 12.15 -21.65 11.25
C LYS A 110 13.39 -20.92 10.72
N VAL A 111 13.29 -19.61 10.45
CA VAL A 111 14.36 -18.82 9.87
C VAL A 111 15.25 -18.23 10.96
N ALA A 112 16.52 -18.61 10.99
CA ALA A 112 17.52 -18.01 11.86
C ALA A 112 18.27 -16.90 11.09
N PRO A 113 18.07 -15.60 11.42
CA PRO A 113 18.78 -14.53 10.74
C PRO A 113 20.28 -14.56 11.08
N LEU A 114 21.12 -14.19 10.10
CA LEU A 114 22.56 -14.05 10.25
C LEU A 114 23.03 -12.58 10.27
N SER A 115 22.11 -11.62 10.11
CA SER A 115 22.40 -10.19 10.16
C SER A 115 21.23 -9.36 10.68
N ASP A 116 21.52 -8.11 11.06
CA ASP A 116 20.49 -7.13 11.47
C ASP A 116 19.56 -6.76 10.31
N GLU A 117 20.08 -6.73 9.07
CA GLU A 117 19.28 -6.52 7.86
C GLU A 117 18.20 -7.62 7.69
N GLN A 118 18.60 -8.89 7.81
CA GLN A 118 17.68 -10.03 7.75
C GLN A 118 16.68 -10.00 8.90
N THR A 119 17.13 -9.62 10.10
CA THR A 119 16.26 -9.44 11.27
C THR A 119 15.19 -8.37 11.01
N CYS A 120 15.55 -7.25 10.38
CA CYS A 120 14.58 -6.23 10.01
C CYS A 120 13.52 -6.78 9.03
N VAL A 121 13.92 -7.56 8.03
CA VAL A 121 12.99 -8.17 7.08
C VAL A 121 12.06 -9.18 7.77
N ILE A 122 12.57 -9.99 8.70
CA ILE A 122 11.74 -10.87 9.54
C ILE A 122 10.67 -10.06 10.28
N LEU A 123 11.03 -8.93 10.89
CA LEU A 123 10.08 -8.09 11.61
C LEU A 123 9.01 -7.49 10.68
N PHE A 124 9.36 -7.12 9.45
CA PHE A 124 8.35 -6.71 8.46
C PHE A 124 7.41 -7.83 8.06
N ILE A 125 7.91 -9.05 7.87
CA ILE A 125 7.06 -10.20 7.58
C ILE A 125 6.08 -10.44 8.74
N LYS A 126 6.56 -10.40 10.00
CA LYS A 126 5.70 -10.46 11.20
C LYS A 126 4.66 -9.34 11.21
N LEU A 127 5.08 -8.12 10.90
CA LEU A 127 4.21 -6.94 10.85
C LEU A 127 3.07 -7.13 9.85
N TYR A 128 3.36 -7.65 8.65
CA TYR A 128 2.34 -7.92 7.65
C TYR A 128 1.39 -9.04 8.07
N CYS A 129 1.90 -10.13 8.65
CA CYS A 129 1.07 -11.19 9.22
C CYS A 129 0.10 -10.64 10.28
N PHE A 130 0.59 -9.84 11.24
CA PHE A 130 -0.26 -9.24 12.28
C PHE A 130 -1.27 -8.24 11.72
N TYR A 131 -0.89 -7.47 10.71
CA TYR A 131 -1.80 -6.56 10.03
C TYR A 131 -2.96 -7.31 9.36
N ASP A 132 -2.68 -8.39 8.64
CA ASP A 132 -3.67 -9.22 7.96
C ASP A 132 -4.59 -9.98 8.94
N MET A 133 -4.06 -10.39 10.09
CA MET A 133 -4.83 -10.96 11.20
C MET A 133 -5.65 -9.93 12.00
N ASN A 134 -5.67 -8.65 11.60
CA ASN A 134 -6.27 -7.54 12.35
C ASN A 134 -5.78 -7.40 13.81
N ARG A 135 -4.54 -7.83 14.11
CA ARG A 135 -3.90 -7.70 15.42
C ARG A 135 -3.24 -6.34 15.59
N LEU A 136 -4.06 -5.28 15.52
CA LEU A 136 -3.58 -3.89 15.59
C LEU A 136 -2.94 -3.53 16.95
N ASP A 137 -3.20 -4.32 17.99
CA ASP A 137 -2.64 -4.19 19.34
C ASP A 137 -1.12 -4.35 19.36
N VAL A 138 -0.56 -5.19 18.48
CA VAL A 138 0.89 -5.48 18.43
C VAL A 138 1.64 -4.57 17.46
N ILE A 139 0.92 -3.85 16.59
CA ILE A 139 1.54 -3.08 15.51
C ILE A 139 2.35 -1.89 16.02
N ASP A 140 1.89 -1.22 17.07
CA ASP A 140 2.57 -0.04 17.61
C ASP A 140 3.95 -0.39 18.19
N SER A 141 4.00 -1.41 19.06
CA SER A 141 5.28 -1.88 19.61
C SER A 141 6.23 -2.40 18.53
N LEU A 142 5.70 -3.16 17.57
CA LEU A 142 6.51 -3.73 16.49
C LEU A 142 7.05 -2.66 15.53
N THR A 143 6.26 -1.64 15.19
CA THR A 143 6.74 -0.53 14.34
C THR A 143 7.82 0.32 15.03
N ASN A 144 7.73 0.51 16.34
CA ASN A 144 8.78 1.16 17.12
C ASN A 144 10.07 0.33 17.16
N GLU A 145 9.97 -1.00 17.35
CA GLU A 145 11.13 -1.89 17.28
C GLU A 145 11.78 -1.83 15.88
N ILE A 146 10.98 -1.98 14.82
CA ILE A 146 11.44 -1.91 13.44
C ILE A 146 12.17 -0.59 13.17
N TYR A 147 11.60 0.55 13.60
CA TYR A 147 12.23 1.85 13.40
C TYR A 147 13.61 1.91 14.06
N SER A 148 13.70 1.50 15.33
CA SER A 148 14.96 1.54 16.10
C SER A 148 16.06 0.68 15.46
N ARG A 149 15.69 -0.49 14.92
CA ARG A 149 16.64 -1.37 14.22
C ARG A 149 17.06 -0.82 12.86
N ILE A 150 16.14 -0.26 12.08
CA ILE A 150 16.49 0.35 10.79
C ILE A 150 17.42 1.55 11.00
N GLU A 151 17.21 2.34 12.04
CA GLU A 151 17.98 3.56 12.32
C GLU A 151 19.49 3.27 12.41
N VAL A 152 19.86 2.15 13.04
CA VAL A 152 21.26 1.73 13.25
C VAL A 152 21.87 0.96 12.07
N LEU A 153 21.10 0.62 11.03
CA LEU A 153 21.66 0.01 9.83
C LEU A 153 22.58 0.98 9.09
N GLU A 154 23.59 0.44 8.41
CA GLU A 154 24.41 1.22 7.49
C GLU A 154 23.58 1.79 6.33
N PRO A 155 23.94 2.97 5.79
CA PRO A 155 23.26 3.54 4.63
C PRO A 155 23.27 2.58 3.43
N SER A 156 22.08 2.17 2.99
CA SER A 156 21.88 1.25 1.86
C SER A 156 20.51 1.44 1.23
N ILE A 157 20.32 0.93 0.01
CA ILE A 157 18.99 0.91 -0.62
C ILE A 157 18.00 0.07 0.18
N LEU A 158 18.49 -1.00 0.82
CA LEU A 158 17.66 -1.79 1.70
C LEU A 158 17.15 -0.91 2.85
N LYS A 159 18.02 -0.17 3.54
CA LYS A 159 17.61 0.76 4.61
C LYS A 159 16.54 1.74 4.13
N ASP A 160 16.74 2.38 2.98
CA ASP A 160 15.78 3.33 2.40
C ASP A 160 14.44 2.66 2.05
N SER A 161 14.48 1.44 1.51
CA SER A 161 13.30 0.65 1.15
C SER A 161 12.53 0.19 2.38
N LEU A 162 13.23 -0.23 3.44
CA LEU A 162 12.63 -0.61 4.72
C LEU A 162 11.99 0.61 5.40
N LEU A 163 12.65 1.78 5.41
CA LEU A 163 12.04 3.02 5.89
C LEU A 163 10.78 3.38 5.11
N PHE A 164 10.81 3.18 3.79
CA PHE A 164 9.63 3.39 2.97
C PHE A 164 8.48 2.43 3.33
N ARG A 165 8.75 1.12 3.46
CA ARG A 165 7.75 0.13 3.90
C ARG A 165 7.15 0.51 5.25
N LEU A 166 7.98 0.96 6.19
CA LEU A 166 7.52 1.42 7.49
C LEU A 166 6.56 2.61 7.36
N ASN A 167 6.90 3.60 6.53
CA ASN A 167 6.00 4.73 6.27
C ASN A 167 4.66 4.29 5.66
N GLU A 168 4.66 3.29 4.77
CA GLU A 168 3.41 2.75 4.20
C GLU A 168 2.53 2.08 5.26
N VAL A 169 3.13 1.28 6.15
CA VAL A 169 2.38 0.66 7.25
C VAL A 169 1.84 1.74 8.19
N LEU A 170 2.67 2.69 8.62
CA LEU A 170 2.27 3.76 9.53
C LEU A 170 1.16 4.63 8.92
N GLN A 171 1.21 4.93 7.61
CA GLN A 171 0.14 5.66 6.93
C GLN A 171 -1.21 4.93 7.10
N ARG A 172 -1.26 3.63 6.83
CA ARG A 172 -2.50 2.83 6.89
C ARG A 172 -2.95 2.60 8.32
N TYR A 173 -2.02 2.31 9.23
CA TYR A 173 -2.28 2.11 10.65
C TYR A 173 -2.96 3.34 11.27
N HIS A 174 -2.34 4.51 11.14
CA HIS A 174 -2.90 5.75 11.67
C HIS A 174 -4.20 6.13 10.96
N TRP A 175 -4.35 5.83 9.67
CA TRP A 175 -5.62 6.09 8.97
C TRP A 175 -6.76 5.25 9.54
N ARG A 176 -6.56 3.94 9.74
CA ARG A 176 -7.55 3.04 10.32
C ARG A 176 -7.98 3.48 11.72
N ARG A 177 -7.04 4.02 12.51
CA ARG A 177 -7.28 4.57 13.85
C ARG A 177 -7.88 5.98 13.86
N ASN A 178 -8.16 6.57 12.69
CA ASN A 178 -8.65 7.94 12.56
C ASN A 178 -7.65 9.02 13.08
N GLU A 179 -6.35 8.71 13.08
CA GLU A 179 -5.24 9.60 13.44
C GLU A 179 -4.69 10.32 12.18
N LEU A 180 -5.55 11.12 11.56
CA LEU A 180 -5.36 11.60 10.18
C LEU A 180 -4.13 12.48 9.95
N ILE A 181 -3.74 13.28 10.95
CA ILE A 181 -2.54 14.13 10.85
C ILE A 181 -1.29 13.26 10.65
N LEU A 182 -1.15 12.20 11.44
CA LEU A 182 -0.05 11.25 11.34
C LEU A 182 -0.11 10.47 10.03
N SER A 183 -1.29 9.96 9.67
CA SER A 183 -1.47 9.24 8.40
C SER A 183 -1.04 10.09 7.20
N ARG A 184 -1.51 11.33 7.12
CA ARG A 184 -1.16 12.26 6.03
C ARG A 184 0.32 12.62 6.05
N LYS A 185 0.93 12.84 7.22
CA LYS A 185 2.38 13.06 7.37
C LYS A 185 3.18 11.94 6.69
N TYR A 186 2.85 10.69 6.96
CA TYR A 186 3.51 9.54 6.33
C TYR A 186 3.21 9.44 4.83
N GLY A 187 1.96 9.68 4.41
CA GLY A 187 1.62 9.75 2.99
C GLY A 187 2.41 10.80 2.22
N TYR A 188 2.60 11.99 2.79
CA TYR A 188 3.43 13.03 2.17
C TYR A 188 4.92 12.70 2.18
N LYS A 189 5.43 11.97 3.19
CA LYS A 189 6.81 11.45 3.17
C LYS A 189 7.00 10.50 1.98
N ILE A 190 6.05 9.58 1.76
CA ILE A 190 6.09 8.61 0.65
C ILE A 190 6.11 9.32 -0.70
N ILE A 191 5.14 10.18 -1.02
CA ILE A 191 5.02 10.73 -2.39
C ILE A 191 6.19 11.64 -2.79
N LYS A 192 6.96 12.15 -1.80
CA LYS A 192 8.17 12.96 -2.00
C LYS A 192 9.39 12.12 -2.34
N GLN A 193 9.37 10.81 -2.13
CA GLN A 193 10.48 9.95 -2.52
C GLN A 193 10.55 9.80 -4.04
N LYS A 194 11.78 9.77 -4.57
CA LYS A 194 12.03 9.75 -6.01
C LYS A 194 12.05 8.32 -6.59
N ASN A 195 12.57 7.35 -5.84
CA ASN A 195 12.81 5.97 -6.29
C ASN A 195 11.71 4.99 -5.83
N ILE A 196 10.44 5.41 -5.96
CA ILE A 196 9.31 4.57 -5.55
C ILE A 196 8.51 4.14 -6.75
N SER A 197 7.99 2.91 -6.70
CA SER A 197 7.14 2.41 -7.76
C SER A 197 5.90 3.28 -7.92
N LEU A 198 5.54 3.54 -9.17
CA LEU A 198 4.41 4.39 -9.51
C LEU A 198 3.09 3.79 -9.03
N ASN A 199 3.00 2.46 -8.96
CA ASN A 199 1.89 1.76 -8.33
C ASN A 199 1.75 2.11 -6.83
N ARG A 200 2.84 2.07 -6.07
CA ARG A 200 2.81 2.45 -4.64
C ARG A 200 2.49 3.92 -4.47
N LYS A 201 3.09 4.81 -5.28
CA LYS A 201 2.75 6.24 -5.30
C LYS A 201 1.26 6.48 -5.58
N CYS A 202 0.70 5.77 -6.55
CA CYS A 202 -0.73 5.79 -6.86
C CYS A 202 -1.58 5.38 -5.65
N LYS A 203 -1.27 4.25 -5.01
CA LYS A 203 -1.95 3.80 -3.78
C LYS A 203 -1.85 4.81 -2.63
N THR A 204 -0.69 5.43 -2.44
CA THR A 204 -0.54 6.49 -1.43
C THR A 204 -1.43 7.69 -1.70
N HIS A 205 -1.54 8.12 -2.97
CA HIS A 205 -2.49 9.16 -3.35
C HIS A 205 -3.95 8.74 -3.11
N GLN A 206 -4.32 7.49 -3.35
CA GLN A 206 -5.65 6.97 -3.00
C GLN A 206 -5.92 7.10 -1.49
N CYS A 207 -4.99 6.61 -0.65
CA CYS A 207 -5.11 6.73 0.80
C CYS A 207 -5.19 8.18 1.26
N LEU A 208 -4.37 9.09 0.71
CA LEU A 208 -4.44 10.52 1.02
C LEU A 208 -5.82 11.09 0.63
N GLY A 209 -6.31 10.79 -0.57
CA GLY A 209 -7.61 11.24 -1.04
C GLY A 209 -8.75 10.81 -0.12
N LEU A 210 -8.81 9.53 0.22
CA LEU A 210 -9.82 9.00 1.14
C LEU A 210 -9.65 9.54 2.56
N SER A 211 -8.43 9.83 3.01
CA SER A 211 -8.20 10.43 4.32
C SER A 211 -8.87 11.80 4.45
N TYR A 212 -9.02 12.56 3.37
CA TYR A 212 -9.66 13.88 3.34
C TYR A 212 -11.18 13.84 3.22
N LEU A 213 -11.81 12.65 3.16
CA LEU A 213 -13.25 12.48 2.96
C LEU A 213 -14.10 13.43 3.80
N TYR A 214 -13.81 13.58 5.08
CA TYR A 214 -14.62 14.39 5.99
C TYR A 214 -14.20 15.86 6.07
N ASP A 215 -13.03 16.20 5.56
CA ASP A 215 -12.40 17.50 5.81
C ASP A 215 -12.46 18.42 4.58
N SER A 216 -12.26 17.88 3.37
CA SER A 216 -12.26 18.67 2.14
C SER A 216 -12.46 17.80 0.90
N TYR A 217 -13.56 18.06 0.18
CA TYR A 217 -13.83 17.45 -1.12
C TYR A 217 -12.70 17.76 -2.12
N ASP A 218 -12.23 19.01 -2.16
CA ASP A 218 -11.25 19.46 -3.15
C ASP A 218 -9.89 18.78 -2.92
N GLN A 219 -9.46 18.63 -1.67
CA GLN A 219 -8.23 17.89 -1.33
C GLN A 219 -8.38 16.39 -1.63
N ALA A 220 -9.52 15.80 -1.30
CA ALA A 220 -9.80 14.40 -1.61
C ALA A 220 -9.71 14.15 -3.12
N MET A 221 -10.40 14.99 -3.92
CA MET A 221 -10.42 14.89 -5.37
C MET A 221 -9.08 15.23 -6.01
N PHE A 222 -8.31 16.18 -5.47
CA PHE A 222 -6.95 16.45 -5.93
C PHE A 222 -6.10 15.19 -5.88
N HIS A 223 -6.06 14.52 -4.73
CA HIS A 223 -5.26 13.31 -4.58
C HIS A 223 -5.78 12.14 -5.42
N LEU A 224 -7.10 11.95 -5.52
CA LEU A 224 -7.68 10.90 -6.38
C LEU A 224 -7.42 11.15 -7.88
N LYS A 225 -7.44 12.40 -8.33
CA LYS A 225 -7.05 12.76 -9.72
C LYS A 225 -5.58 12.50 -9.96
N GLN A 226 -4.69 12.83 -9.02
CA GLN A 226 -3.27 12.48 -9.12
C GLN A 226 -3.06 10.96 -9.20
N ALA A 227 -3.78 10.18 -8.38
CA ALA A 227 -3.73 8.72 -8.45
C ALA A 227 -4.19 8.22 -9.82
N ARG A 228 -5.32 8.74 -10.34
CA ARG A 228 -5.86 8.33 -11.65
C ARG A 228 -4.89 8.66 -12.78
N ASN A 229 -4.33 9.87 -12.80
CA ASN A 229 -3.34 10.28 -13.81
C ASN A 229 -2.13 9.35 -13.83
N ILE A 230 -1.65 8.91 -12.65
CA ILE A 230 -0.57 7.91 -12.56
C ILE A 230 -1.07 6.57 -13.13
N ALA A 231 -2.25 6.10 -12.73
CA ALA A 231 -2.76 4.81 -13.17
C ALA A 231 -2.95 4.73 -14.69
N GLU A 232 -3.54 5.76 -15.30
CA GLU A 232 -3.74 5.87 -16.75
C GLU A 232 -2.40 5.93 -17.50
N ARG A 233 -1.50 6.84 -17.10
CA ARG A 233 -0.20 7.02 -17.75
C ARG A 233 0.65 5.74 -17.75
N TYR A 234 0.56 4.95 -16.68
CA TYR A 234 1.38 3.75 -16.50
C TYR A 234 0.59 2.45 -16.66
N SER A 235 -0.61 2.51 -17.27
CA SER A 235 -1.43 1.34 -17.57
C SER A 235 -1.70 0.43 -16.37
N LEU A 236 -1.86 1.02 -15.18
CA LEU A 236 -2.18 0.31 -13.94
C LEU A 236 -3.68 0.06 -13.86
N LYS A 237 -4.20 -0.80 -14.75
CA LYS A 237 -5.64 -1.02 -15.00
C LYS A 237 -6.45 -1.27 -13.73
N ASP A 238 -5.95 -2.10 -12.82
CA ASP A 238 -6.64 -2.38 -11.56
C ASP A 238 -6.78 -1.11 -10.71
N GLN A 239 -5.71 -0.31 -10.60
CA GLN A 239 -5.75 0.93 -9.83
C GLN A 239 -6.68 1.96 -10.48
N GLU A 240 -6.61 2.10 -11.81
CA GLU A 240 -7.50 2.98 -12.58
C GLU A 240 -8.97 2.62 -12.32
N TYR A 241 -9.28 1.31 -12.35
CA TYR A 241 -10.61 0.79 -12.05
C TYR A 241 -11.04 1.14 -10.63
N TYR A 242 -10.24 0.81 -9.60
CA TYR A 242 -10.56 1.13 -8.20
C TYR A 242 -10.77 2.63 -7.98
N ILE A 243 -9.94 3.47 -8.59
CA ILE A 243 -10.06 4.92 -8.43
C ILE A 243 -11.33 5.45 -9.08
N SER A 244 -11.58 5.07 -10.34
CA SER A 244 -12.65 5.63 -11.16
C SER A 244 -14.01 5.03 -10.85
N GLN A 245 -14.06 3.77 -10.39
CA GLN A 245 -15.31 3.05 -10.14
C GLN A 245 -15.66 2.97 -8.65
N GLN A 246 -14.69 3.18 -7.74
CA GLN A 246 -14.94 3.12 -6.29
C GLN A 246 -14.63 4.45 -5.60
N ASN A 247 -13.37 4.87 -5.58
CA ASN A 247 -12.96 5.99 -4.72
C ASN A 247 -13.56 7.34 -5.11
N ILE A 248 -13.52 7.70 -6.41
CA ILE A 248 -14.10 8.96 -6.91
C ILE A 248 -15.63 8.98 -6.72
N PRO A 249 -16.38 7.93 -7.14
CA PRO A 249 -17.80 7.80 -6.86
C PRO A 249 -18.13 7.95 -5.38
N PHE A 250 -17.42 7.23 -4.52
CA PHE A 250 -17.63 7.24 -3.08
C PHE A 250 -17.48 8.64 -2.47
N VAL A 251 -16.36 9.32 -2.74
CA VAL A 251 -16.12 10.68 -2.24
C VAL A 251 -17.16 11.65 -2.79
N SER A 252 -17.51 11.53 -4.08
CA SER A 252 -18.47 12.42 -4.72
C SER A 252 -19.89 12.25 -4.18
N ALA A 253 -20.33 11.00 -3.98
CA ALA A 253 -21.62 10.69 -3.38
C ALA A 253 -21.70 11.16 -1.93
N TYR A 254 -20.65 10.96 -1.13
CA TYR A 254 -20.60 11.43 0.26
C TYR A 254 -20.78 12.95 0.38
N HIS A 255 -20.25 13.72 -0.59
CA HIS A 255 -20.35 15.19 -0.63
C HIS A 255 -21.56 15.70 -1.42
N HIS A 256 -22.47 14.83 -1.89
CA HIS A 256 -23.59 15.19 -2.76
C HIS A 256 -23.18 15.91 -4.06
N ARG A 257 -21.97 15.63 -4.57
CA ARG A 257 -21.40 16.22 -5.81
C ARG A 257 -21.28 15.18 -6.91
N VAL A 258 -22.42 14.64 -7.35
CA VAL A 258 -22.49 13.47 -8.26
C VAL A 258 -22.81 13.80 -9.71
N GLU A 259 -22.80 15.08 -10.09
CA GLU A 259 -22.97 15.49 -11.48
C GLU A 259 -21.82 14.94 -12.34
N GLY A 260 -22.16 14.23 -13.43
CA GLY A 260 -21.18 13.58 -14.30
C GLY A 260 -20.44 12.39 -13.69
N ILE A 261 -20.78 11.99 -12.45
CA ILE A 261 -20.16 10.85 -11.76
C ILE A 261 -20.95 9.58 -12.05
N THR A 262 -20.24 8.53 -12.46
CA THR A 262 -20.80 7.20 -12.74
C THR A 262 -19.92 6.11 -12.14
N SER A 263 -20.50 4.93 -11.93
CA SER A 263 -19.77 3.73 -11.51
C SER A 263 -20.41 2.48 -12.10
N LYS A 264 -19.59 1.47 -12.36
CA LYS A 264 -20.00 0.09 -12.68
C LYS A 264 -20.25 -0.75 -11.43
N GLU A 265 -19.81 -0.29 -10.26
CA GLU A 265 -19.94 -1.00 -9.00
C GLU A 265 -21.34 -0.77 -8.41
N PRO A 266 -22.15 -1.82 -8.20
CA PRO A 266 -23.52 -1.64 -7.73
C PRO A 266 -23.60 -0.94 -6.36
N SER A 267 -22.63 -1.15 -5.47
CA SER A 267 -22.61 -0.44 -4.18
C SER A 267 -22.43 1.08 -4.36
N GLU A 268 -21.60 1.50 -5.30
CA GLU A 268 -21.39 2.92 -5.57
C GLU A 268 -22.51 3.52 -6.42
N GLN A 269 -23.15 2.74 -7.29
CA GLN A 269 -24.39 3.16 -7.95
C GLN A 269 -25.48 3.47 -6.92
N ALA A 270 -25.66 2.59 -5.92
CA ALA A 270 -26.60 2.84 -4.83
C ALA A 270 -26.24 4.10 -4.04
N HIS A 271 -24.96 4.33 -3.73
CA HIS A 271 -24.53 5.53 -3.02
C HIS A 271 -24.74 6.82 -3.85
N ILE A 272 -24.50 6.77 -5.16
CA ILE A 272 -24.82 7.87 -6.07
C ILE A 272 -26.34 8.14 -6.10
N ALA A 273 -27.17 7.09 -6.17
CA ALA A 273 -28.63 7.23 -6.14
C ALA A 273 -29.09 7.91 -4.84
N LEU A 274 -28.54 7.50 -3.68
CA LEU A 274 -28.77 8.17 -2.39
C LEU A 274 -28.37 9.64 -2.42
N ALA A 275 -27.22 9.97 -3.01
CA ALA A 275 -26.74 11.35 -3.10
C ALA A 275 -27.66 12.23 -3.97
N LYS A 276 -28.37 11.64 -4.94
CA LYS A 276 -29.40 12.30 -5.77
C LYS A 276 -30.78 12.35 -5.12
N GLY A 277 -30.97 11.69 -3.97
CA GLY A 277 -32.28 11.55 -3.31
C GLY A 277 -33.15 10.42 -3.86
N ASP A 278 -32.63 9.54 -4.71
CA ASP A 278 -33.35 8.36 -5.19
C ASP A 278 -33.16 7.18 -4.22
N TYR A 279 -33.93 7.24 -3.13
CA TYR A 279 -33.89 6.22 -2.09
C TYR A 279 -34.45 4.87 -2.56
N GLN A 280 -35.36 4.85 -3.54
CA GLN A 280 -35.99 3.60 -3.99
C GLN A 280 -35.02 2.80 -4.87
N GLU A 281 -34.34 3.45 -5.81
CA GLU A 281 -33.31 2.82 -6.62
C GLU A 281 -32.19 2.26 -5.72
N ALA A 282 -31.71 3.05 -4.77
CA ALA A 282 -30.70 2.59 -3.81
C ALA A 282 -31.14 1.35 -3.03
N ARG A 283 -32.39 1.31 -2.54
CA ARG A 283 -32.95 0.14 -1.84
C ARG A 283 -33.01 -1.09 -2.72
N ILE A 284 -33.46 -0.96 -3.97
CA ILE A 284 -33.53 -2.08 -4.92
C ILE A 284 -32.13 -2.67 -5.14
N ILE A 285 -31.14 -1.83 -5.43
CA ILE A 285 -29.76 -2.27 -5.64
C ILE A 285 -29.22 -2.94 -4.38
N LEU A 286 -29.35 -2.31 -3.22
CA LEU A 286 -28.79 -2.81 -1.96
C LEU A 286 -29.46 -4.10 -1.47
N SER A 287 -30.72 -4.32 -1.80
CA SER A 287 -31.45 -5.54 -1.44
C SER A 287 -31.08 -6.75 -2.32
N SER A 288 -30.36 -6.52 -3.43
CA SER A 288 -29.88 -7.60 -4.31
C SER A 288 -28.65 -8.34 -3.78
N PHE A 289 -27.92 -7.75 -2.82
CA PHE A 289 -26.74 -8.38 -2.22
C PHE A 289 -27.14 -9.46 -1.22
N GLN A 290 -26.53 -10.65 -1.35
CA GLN A 290 -26.74 -11.75 -0.41
C GLN A 290 -26.19 -11.45 0.99
N THR A 291 -25.07 -10.74 1.06
CA THR A 291 -24.43 -10.32 2.32
C THR A 291 -23.94 -8.90 2.17
N LEU A 292 -24.27 -8.06 3.14
CA LEU A 292 -23.91 -6.64 3.12
C LEU A 292 -22.55 -6.40 3.79
N THR A 293 -21.73 -5.60 3.13
CA THR A 293 -20.53 -5.00 3.73
C THR A 293 -20.90 -3.88 4.70
N SER A 294 -19.94 -3.40 5.48
CA SER A 294 -20.12 -2.28 6.42
C SER A 294 -20.64 -1.02 5.72
N PHE A 295 -20.13 -0.72 4.52
CA PHE A 295 -20.59 0.40 3.68
C PHE A 295 -22.00 0.17 3.14
N GLN A 296 -22.30 -1.01 2.61
CA GLN A 296 -23.63 -1.31 2.07
C GLN A 296 -24.71 -1.30 3.17
N MET A 297 -24.40 -1.76 4.38
CA MET A 297 -25.29 -1.62 5.54
C MET A 297 -25.54 -0.15 5.88
N TYR A 298 -24.49 0.68 5.83
CA TYR A 298 -24.61 2.13 6.02
C TYR A 298 -25.50 2.76 4.94
N TYR A 299 -25.28 2.47 3.66
CA TYR A 299 -26.10 2.97 2.56
C TYR A 299 -27.57 2.53 2.71
N LEU A 300 -27.81 1.26 3.05
CA LEU A 300 -29.18 0.75 3.22
C LEU A 300 -29.86 1.39 4.42
N GLY A 301 -29.11 1.67 5.49
CA GLY A 301 -29.57 2.46 6.63
C GLY A 301 -30.08 3.84 6.22
N ILE A 302 -29.34 4.56 5.36
CA ILE A 302 -29.80 5.84 4.81
C ILE A 302 -31.08 5.65 3.99
N ALA A 303 -31.07 4.67 3.09
CA ALA A 303 -32.16 4.41 2.15
C ALA A 303 -33.50 4.07 2.84
N THR A 304 -33.42 3.45 4.02
CA THR A 304 -34.56 2.95 4.79
C THR A 304 -34.84 3.73 6.07
N GLN A 305 -33.99 4.71 6.41
CA GLN A 305 -34.00 5.41 7.71
C GLN A 305 -33.98 4.43 8.90
N ASN A 306 -33.27 3.31 8.75
CA ASN A 306 -33.27 2.23 9.73
C ASN A 306 -32.06 2.35 10.67
N HIS A 307 -32.31 2.85 11.88
CA HIS A 307 -31.34 3.02 12.96
C HIS A 307 -30.51 1.75 13.26
N HIS A 308 -31.14 0.57 13.21
CA HIS A 308 -30.46 -0.69 13.51
C HIS A 308 -29.38 -1.04 12.48
N LEU A 309 -29.55 -0.63 11.22
CA LEU A 309 -28.54 -0.83 10.18
C LEU A 309 -27.29 0.02 10.42
N PHE A 310 -27.45 1.23 10.96
CA PHE A 310 -26.30 2.06 11.32
C PHE A 310 -25.50 1.46 12.48
N ILE A 311 -26.17 0.94 13.52
CA ILE A 311 -25.50 0.24 14.62
C ILE A 311 -24.73 -0.98 14.10
N LYS A 312 -25.35 -1.79 13.23
CA LYS A 312 -24.70 -2.95 12.61
C LYS A 312 -23.48 -2.55 11.77
N SER A 313 -23.63 -1.53 10.92
CA SER A 313 -22.54 -0.98 10.12
C SER A 313 -21.37 -0.51 11.00
N TYR A 314 -21.67 0.24 12.07
CA TYR A 314 -20.68 0.73 13.02
C TYR A 314 -19.91 -0.42 13.67
N ASN A 315 -20.63 -1.40 14.22
CA ASN A 315 -20.03 -2.57 14.86
C ASN A 315 -19.15 -3.36 13.89
N LYS A 316 -19.56 -3.50 12.62
CA LYS A 316 -18.77 -4.19 11.60
C LYS A 316 -17.48 -3.42 11.28
N PHE A 317 -17.56 -2.10 11.13
CA PHE A 317 -16.36 -1.27 10.94
C PHE A 317 -15.37 -1.38 12.09
N VAL A 318 -15.84 -1.32 13.34
CA VAL A 318 -14.95 -1.31 14.51
C VAL A 318 -14.44 -2.71 14.85
N ASN A 319 -15.33 -3.70 14.95
CA ASN A 319 -15.00 -5.00 15.53
C ASN A 319 -14.45 -5.98 14.50
N GLU A 320 -14.93 -5.93 13.26
CA GLU A 320 -14.49 -6.86 12.21
C GLU A 320 -13.40 -6.27 11.30
N ASN A 321 -13.44 -4.95 11.07
CA ASN A 321 -12.50 -4.29 10.16
C ASN A 321 -11.45 -3.42 10.85
N SER A 322 -11.60 -3.19 12.16
CA SER A 322 -10.75 -2.27 12.94
C SER A 322 -10.54 -0.92 12.25
N HIS A 323 -11.61 -0.37 11.67
CA HIS A 323 -11.59 0.80 10.80
C HIS A 323 -12.39 1.97 11.39
N HIS A 324 -11.84 2.58 12.43
CA HIS A 324 -12.44 3.69 13.17
C HIS A 324 -12.73 4.93 12.31
N PHE A 325 -11.95 5.18 11.25
CA PHE A 325 -12.22 6.30 10.34
C PHE A 325 -13.57 6.19 9.61
N PHE A 326 -13.86 5.04 8.99
CA PHE A 326 -15.13 4.84 8.29
C PHE A 326 -16.28 4.51 9.24
N ALA A 327 -16.01 4.05 10.46
CA ALA A 327 -17.02 3.94 11.52
C ALA A 327 -17.72 5.29 11.81
N ARG A 328 -17.09 6.43 11.46
CA ARG A 328 -17.72 7.75 11.54
C ARG A 328 -18.92 7.93 10.59
N LEU A 329 -19.02 7.16 9.50
CA LEU A 329 -20.15 7.23 8.57
C LEU A 329 -21.48 6.95 9.27
N PRO A 330 -21.73 5.74 9.80
CA PRO A 330 -22.99 5.46 10.49
C PRO A 330 -23.17 6.32 11.76
N LEU A 331 -22.10 6.62 12.50
CA LEU A 331 -22.19 7.48 13.69
C LEU A 331 -22.73 8.89 13.38
N ARG A 332 -22.37 9.47 12.23
CA ARG A 332 -22.86 10.80 11.85
C ARG A 332 -24.35 10.78 11.53
N GLU A 333 -24.87 9.71 10.94
CA GLU A 333 -26.31 9.58 10.67
C GLU A 333 -27.10 9.32 11.95
N LEU A 334 -26.58 8.49 12.85
CA LEU A 334 -27.17 8.26 14.18
C LEU A 334 -27.38 9.58 14.93
N LYS A 335 -26.37 10.47 14.93
CA LYS A 335 -26.44 11.78 15.59
C LYS A 335 -27.41 12.78 14.95
N LYS A 336 -27.83 12.57 13.70
CA LYS A 336 -28.86 13.41 13.06
C LYS A 336 -30.28 12.98 13.43
N MET A 337 -30.42 11.78 13.99
CA MET A 337 -31.70 11.18 14.39
C MET A 337 -32.01 11.40 15.87
N GLU A 338 -31.04 11.90 16.64
CA GLU A 338 -31.22 12.48 17.98
C GLU A 338 -31.70 13.92 17.85
#